data_AF-A0A0K9PMR5-F1
#
_entry.id   AF-A0A0K9PMR5-F1
#
_cell.length_a   1.000
_cell.length_b   1.000
_cell.length_c   1.000
_cell.angle_alpha   90.00
_cell.angle_beta   90.00
_cell.angle_gamma   90.00
#
_symmetry.space_group_name_H-M   'P 1'
#
loop_
_entity.id
_entity.type
_entity.pdbx_description
1 polymer ?
#
loop_
_entity_poly.entity_id
_entity_poly.type
_entity_poly.pdbx_seq_one_letter_code
_entity_poly.pdbx_strand_id
1 'polypeptide(L)'
;MIHLVVHLASEAKVAGPVHYRWMYPIERYLLTLKKYVRTRSHPEGSIAEKYLADESMIFCSRFLHNVETKSNRTERYIDGYYGASTHTSLTKLEHGQVHRYIIFNLDIIEIFRNLHIEDLKQRDNLITTGQPLVIDVSMKG
;
A
#
# COMPACT_ATOMS: atom_id res chain seq x y z
N MET A 1 29.65 -3.09 -0.80
CA MET A 1 28.38 -2.41 -1.16
C MET A 1 27.98 -1.29 -0.20
N ILE A 2 28.86 -0.78 0.67
CA ILE A 2 28.53 0.25 1.68
C ILE A 2 28.53 1.68 1.10
N HIS A 3 29.34 1.93 0.06
CA HIS A 3 29.41 3.25 -0.58
C HIS A 3 28.15 3.66 -1.34
N LEU A 4 27.35 2.70 -1.82
CA LEU A 4 26.13 2.99 -2.59
C LEU A 4 25.08 3.73 -1.73
N VAL A 5 24.94 3.34 -0.46
CA VAL A 5 23.98 3.93 0.48
C VAL A 5 24.38 5.37 0.85
N VAL A 6 25.68 5.61 1.06
CA VAL A 6 26.22 6.94 1.35
C VAL A 6 26.01 7.88 0.16
N HIS A 7 26.24 7.40 -1.06
CA HIS A 7 26.03 8.20 -2.27
C HIS A 7 24.55 8.51 -2.51
N LEU A 8 23.64 7.55 -2.30
CA LEU A 8 22.20 7.77 -2.42
C LEU A 8 21.68 8.87 -1.49
N ALA A 9 22.16 8.92 -0.24
CA ALA A 9 21.78 9.97 0.69
C ALA A 9 22.28 11.36 0.25
N SER A 10 23.52 11.45 -0.25
CA SER A 10 24.06 12.69 -0.79
C SER A 10 23.34 13.13 -2.07
N GLU A 11 22.98 12.19 -2.95
CA GLU A 11 22.27 12.46 -4.19
C GLU A 11 20.83 12.90 -3.93
N ALA A 12 20.14 12.26 -2.98
CA ALA A 12 18.80 12.64 -2.57
C ALA A 12 18.76 14.02 -1.91
N LYS A 13 19.81 14.41 -1.18
CA LYS A 13 19.94 15.75 -0.60
C LYS A 13 20.09 16.84 -1.66
N VAL A 14 20.83 16.57 -2.74
CA VAL A 14 21.09 17.55 -3.81
C VAL A 14 19.95 17.59 -4.83
N ALA A 15 19.46 16.43 -5.26
CA ALA A 15 18.57 16.29 -6.39
C ALA A 15 17.12 15.91 -5.99
N GLY A 16 16.85 15.79 -4.70
CA GLY A 16 15.55 15.40 -4.18
C GLY A 16 15.28 13.89 -4.29
N PRO A 17 14.07 13.46 -3.89
CA PRO A 17 13.73 12.05 -3.87
C PRO A 17 13.85 11.39 -5.24
N VAL A 18 14.48 10.22 -5.25
CA VAL A 18 14.79 9.43 -6.46
C VAL A 18 13.55 9.15 -7.32
N HIS A 19 12.37 9.02 -6.70
CA HIS A 19 11.11 8.74 -7.40
C HIS A 19 10.69 9.82 -8.39
N TYR A 20 11.06 11.10 -8.18
CA TYR A 20 10.76 12.17 -9.13
C TYR A 20 11.76 12.26 -10.29
N ARG A 21 12.93 11.62 -10.17
CA ARG A 21 13.98 11.59 -11.20
C ARG A 21 13.94 10.36 -12.09
N TRP A 22 13.22 9.33 -11.66
CA TRP A 22 13.08 8.10 -12.44
C TRP A 22 12.16 8.34 -13.64
N MET A 23 12.68 8.09 -14.84
CA MET A 23 11.89 8.09 -16.08
C MET A 23 10.97 6.88 -16.18
N TYR A 24 11.25 5.81 -15.43
CA TYR A 24 10.54 4.55 -15.52
C TYR A 24 8.99 4.66 -15.40
N PRO A 25 8.40 5.46 -14.49
CA PRO A 25 6.95 5.66 -14.45
C PRO A 25 6.39 6.33 -15.72
N ILE A 26 7.11 7.30 -16.27
CA ILE A 26 6.72 8.01 -17.49
C ILE A 26 6.77 7.05 -18.68
N GLU A 27 7.84 6.27 -18.80
CA GLU A 27 8.01 5.27 -19.87
C GLU A 27 6.94 4.18 -19.81
N ARG A 28 6.60 3.69 -18.60
CA ARG A 28 5.51 2.72 -18.37
C ARG A 28 4.16 3.28 -18.79
N TYR A 29 3.90 4.56 -18.49
CA TYR A 29 2.68 5.22 -18.91
C TYR A 29 2.60 5.37 -20.43
N LEU A 30 3.67 5.85 -21.07
CA LEU A 30 3.75 5.98 -22.53
C LEU A 30 3.62 4.62 -23.24
N LEU A 31 4.21 3.56 -22.69
CA LEU A 31 4.04 2.20 -23.20
C LEU A 31 2.57 1.76 -23.16
N THR A 32 1.84 2.15 -22.11
CA THR A 32 0.42 1.86 -21.97
C THR A 32 -0.39 2.61 -23.02
N LEU A 33 -0.17 3.92 -23.18
CA LEU A 33 -0.83 4.73 -24.22
C LEU A 33 -0.52 4.22 -25.63
N LYS A 34 0.71 3.79 -25.90
CA LYS A 34 1.09 3.19 -27.18
C LYS A 34 0.26 1.95 -27.51
N LYS A 35 -0.10 1.14 -26.50
CA LYS A 35 -0.99 -0.03 -26.69
C LYS A 35 -2.44 0.37 -27.00
N TYR A 36 -2.83 1.62 -26.74
CA TYR A 36 -4.21 2.09 -26.92
C TYR A 36 -4.43 2.59 -28.35
N VAL A 37 -3.36 2.97 -29.05
CA VAL A 37 -3.41 3.42 -30.45
C VAL A 37 -3.65 2.21 -31.38
N ARG A 38 -4.91 2.04 -31.80
CA ARG A 38 -5.34 1.06 -32.81
C ARG A 38 -5.33 1.66 -34.21
N THR A 39 -5.68 2.95 -34.32
CA THR A 39 -5.74 3.69 -35.58
C THR A 39 -4.68 4.76 -35.62
N ARG A 40 -3.69 4.61 -36.51
CA ARG A 40 -2.56 5.55 -36.64
C ARG A 40 -2.94 6.92 -37.20
N SER A 41 -4.06 7.04 -37.92
CA SER A 41 -4.51 8.32 -38.48
C SER A 41 -5.12 9.26 -37.43
N HIS A 42 -5.56 8.72 -36.29
CA HIS A 42 -6.19 9.49 -35.20
C HIS A 42 -5.78 8.90 -33.83
N PRO A 43 -4.51 9.06 -33.43
CA PRO A 43 -3.99 8.41 -32.23
C PRO A 43 -4.64 8.92 -30.94
N GLU A 44 -4.96 10.21 -30.83
CA GLU A 44 -5.59 10.81 -29.66
C GLU A 44 -7.01 10.25 -29.46
N GLY A 45 -7.79 10.17 -30.54
CA GLY A 45 -9.14 9.60 -30.52
C GLY A 45 -9.13 8.12 -30.12
N SER A 46 -8.19 7.34 -30.68
CA SER A 46 -8.03 5.93 -30.33
C SER A 46 -7.61 5.72 -28.87
N ILE A 47 -6.80 6.61 -28.31
CA ILE A 47 -6.44 6.57 -26.89
C ILE A 47 -7.66 6.89 -26.01
N ALA A 48 -8.38 7.97 -26.33
CA ALA A 48 -9.54 8.40 -25.57
C ALA A 48 -10.65 7.34 -25.53
N GLU A 49 -10.97 6.75 -26.68
CA GLU A 49 -11.96 5.67 -26.79
C GLU A 49 -11.60 4.47 -25.91
N LYS A 50 -10.34 4.02 -26.00
CA LYS A 50 -9.90 2.85 -25.25
C LYS A 50 -9.77 3.13 -23.75
N TYR A 51 -9.43 4.36 -23.38
CA TYR A 51 -9.41 4.80 -21.99
C TYR A 51 -10.83 4.81 -21.39
N LEU A 52 -11.81 5.36 -22.12
CA LEU A 52 -13.22 5.36 -21.71
C LEU A 52 -13.79 3.93 -21.57
N ALA A 53 -13.44 3.04 -22.50
CA ALA A 53 -13.82 1.64 -22.43
C ALA A 53 -13.23 0.94 -21.19
N ASP A 54 -11.94 1.17 -20.89
CA ASP A 54 -11.30 0.61 -19.70
C ASP A 54 -11.95 1.16 -18.40
N GLU A 55 -12.21 2.47 -18.31
CA GLU A 55 -12.84 3.07 -17.12
C GLU A 55 -14.27 2.57 -16.90
N SER A 56 -15.08 2.49 -17.96
CA SER A 56 -16.44 1.95 -17.86
C SER A 56 -16.45 0.48 -17.44
N MET A 57 -15.53 -0.34 -17.95
CA MET A 57 -15.36 -1.73 -17.51
C MET A 57 -14.92 -1.84 -16.04
N ILE A 58 -14.01 -0.98 -15.59
CA ILE A 58 -13.58 -0.90 -14.18
C ILE A 58 -14.72 -0.42 -13.27
N PHE A 59 -15.57 0.48 -13.76
CA PHE A 59 -16.75 0.91 -13.02
C PHE A 59 -17.74 -0.24 -12.88
N CYS A 60 -18.08 -0.92 -13.99
CA CYS A 60 -18.97 -2.07 -13.99
C CYS A 60 -18.45 -3.22 -13.13
N SER A 61 -17.13 -3.44 -13.07
CA SER A 61 -16.54 -4.52 -12.26
C SER A 61 -16.79 -4.36 -10.76
N ARG A 62 -17.05 -3.13 -10.27
CA ARG A 62 -17.41 -2.89 -8.86
C ARG A 62 -18.80 -3.44 -8.51
N PHE A 63 -19.68 -3.57 -9.50
CA PHE A 63 -21.07 -4.02 -9.32
C PHE A 63 -21.28 -5.48 -9.76
N LEU A 64 -20.35 -6.06 -10.53
CA LEU A 64 -20.41 -7.44 -11.02
C LEU A 64 -19.50 -8.37 -10.20
N HIS A 65 -20.01 -8.88 -9.07
CA HIS A 65 -19.22 -9.69 -8.13
C HIS A 65 -18.89 -11.11 -8.61
N ASN A 66 -19.66 -11.66 -9.55
CA ASN A 66 -19.52 -13.04 -10.01
C ASN A 66 -18.92 -13.16 -11.43
N VAL A 67 -18.31 -12.09 -11.94
CA VAL A 67 -17.72 -12.06 -13.28
C VAL A 67 -16.21 -11.88 -13.16
N GLU A 68 -15.44 -12.69 -13.89
CA GLU A 68 -13.99 -12.51 -13.98
C GLU A 68 -13.70 -11.18 -14.67
N THR A 69 -13.09 -10.25 -13.94
CA THR A 69 -12.71 -8.92 -14.44
C THR A 69 -11.21 -8.72 -14.30
N LYS A 70 -10.64 -7.77 -15.03
CA LYS A 70 -9.19 -7.47 -14.96
C LYS A 70 -8.71 -7.21 -13.52
N SER A 71 -9.56 -6.70 -12.64
CA SER A 71 -9.28 -6.45 -11.22
C SER A 71 -9.38 -7.68 -10.32
N ASN A 72 -10.21 -8.67 -10.66
CA ASN A 72 -10.38 -9.89 -9.87
C ASN A 72 -9.52 -11.06 -10.40
N ARG A 73 -9.01 -10.93 -11.62
CA ARG A 73 -8.14 -11.93 -12.23
C ARG A 73 -6.82 -11.99 -11.48
N THR A 74 -6.45 -13.17 -11.00
CA THR A 74 -5.12 -13.44 -10.44
C THR A 74 -4.05 -13.05 -11.47
N GLU A 75 -3.07 -12.25 -11.04
CA GLU A 75 -1.97 -11.84 -11.92
C GLU A 75 -1.29 -13.10 -12.48
N ARG A 76 -1.37 -13.27 -13.80
CA ARG A 76 -0.54 -14.26 -14.49
C ARG A 76 0.86 -13.70 -14.55
N TYR A 77 1.63 -13.93 -13.50
CA TYR A 77 3.07 -13.81 -13.55
C TYR A 77 3.55 -14.75 -14.66
N ILE A 78 3.99 -14.17 -15.78
CA ILE A 78 4.72 -14.89 -16.83
C ILE A 78 6.15 -15.01 -16.32
N ASP A 79 6.35 -15.85 -15.32
CA ASP A 79 7.54 -16.68 -15.16
C ASP A 79 7.18 -17.80 -14.18
N GLY A 80 7.86 -18.94 -14.29
CA GLY A 80 7.38 -20.21 -13.75
C GLY A 80 7.13 -20.28 -12.24
N TYR A 81 6.21 -21.18 -11.90
CA TYR A 81 6.39 -22.15 -10.81
C TYR A 81 6.13 -21.72 -9.35
N TYR A 82 5.05 -21.01 -9.04
CA TYR A 82 4.40 -21.15 -7.71
C TYR A 82 2.88 -21.07 -7.87
N GLY A 83 2.17 -22.00 -7.22
CA GLY A 83 0.73 -22.26 -7.40
C GLY A 83 -0.17 -21.05 -7.19
N ALA A 84 -1.37 -21.14 -7.76
CA ALA A 84 -2.43 -20.15 -7.68
C ALA A 84 -2.61 -19.62 -6.25
N SER A 85 -2.16 -18.39 -6.00
CA SER A 85 -2.43 -17.69 -4.74
C SER A 85 -3.90 -17.28 -4.73
N THR A 86 -4.74 -18.02 -4.02
CA THR A 86 -6.09 -17.59 -3.67
C THR A 86 -5.97 -16.38 -2.75
N HIS A 87 -6.45 -15.22 -3.18
CA HIS A 87 -6.51 -14.03 -2.33
C HIS A 87 -7.67 -14.22 -1.33
N THR A 88 -7.45 -14.98 -0.26
CA THR A 88 -8.40 -15.11 0.82
C THR A 88 -8.32 -13.86 1.69
N SER A 89 -9.33 -13.00 1.56
CA SER A 89 -9.51 -11.86 2.46
C SER A 89 -9.88 -12.37 3.85
N LEU A 90 -9.00 -12.16 4.83
CA LEU A 90 -9.27 -12.48 6.23
C LEU A 90 -10.44 -11.63 6.76
N THR A 91 -11.36 -12.25 7.46
CA THR A 91 -12.40 -11.54 8.22
C THR A 91 -11.76 -10.73 9.36
N LYS A 92 -12.45 -9.70 9.86
CA LYS A 92 -11.96 -8.88 10.98
C LYS A 92 -11.58 -9.71 12.22
N LEU A 93 -12.30 -10.80 12.45
CA LEU A 93 -12.06 -11.72 13.57
C LEU A 93 -10.74 -12.48 13.38
N GLU A 94 -10.53 -13.05 12.20
CA GLU A 94 -9.30 -13.78 11.85
C GLU A 94 -8.09 -12.85 11.86
N HIS A 95 -8.25 -11.61 11.36
CA HIS A 95 -7.21 -10.60 11.44
C HIS A 95 -6.83 -10.31 12.90
N GLY A 96 -7.83 -10.16 13.78
CA GLY A 96 -7.60 -9.96 15.22
C GLY A 96 -6.91 -11.15 15.89
N GLN A 97 -7.22 -12.39 15.47
CA GLN A 97 -6.58 -13.60 15.98
C GLN A 97 -5.11 -13.67 15.57
N VAL A 98 -4.81 -13.44 14.28
CA VAL A 98 -3.44 -13.43 13.75
C VAL A 98 -2.63 -12.33 14.41
N HIS A 99 -3.18 -11.12 14.52
CA HIS A 99 -2.51 -9.99 15.15
C HIS A 99 -2.17 -10.27 16.63
N ARG A 100 -3.10 -10.85 17.39
CA ARG A 100 -2.82 -11.29 18.78
C ARG A 100 -1.73 -12.36 18.82
N TYR A 101 -1.82 -13.38 17.98
CA TYR A 101 -0.85 -14.47 17.95
C TYR A 101 0.57 -13.94 17.67
N ILE A 102 0.71 -13.07 16.68
CA ILE A 102 1.96 -12.39 16.33
C ILE A 102 2.48 -11.59 17.52
N ILE A 103 1.62 -10.76 18.13
CA ILE A 103 2.02 -9.96 19.30
C ILE A 103 2.53 -10.85 20.43
N PHE A 104 1.90 -11.98 20.73
CA PHE A 104 2.27 -12.81 21.90
C PHE A 104 3.44 -13.76 21.66
N ASN A 105 3.72 -14.15 20.42
CA ASN A 105 4.71 -15.20 20.13
C ASN A 105 5.97 -14.71 19.40
N LEU A 106 6.08 -13.41 19.06
CA LEU A 106 7.30 -12.84 18.46
C LEU A 106 8.12 -12.05 19.47
N ASP A 107 9.36 -12.48 19.65
CA ASP A 107 10.36 -11.88 20.55
C ASP A 107 10.65 -10.41 20.19
N ILE A 108 10.62 -10.08 18.90
CA ILE A 108 10.84 -8.71 18.39
C ILE A 108 9.81 -7.72 18.95
N ILE A 109 8.59 -8.18 19.25
CA ILE A 109 7.48 -7.34 19.72
C ILE A 109 7.49 -7.19 21.25
N GLU A 110 8.30 -7.98 21.96
CA GLU A 110 8.36 -7.98 23.43
C GLU A 110 8.69 -6.59 24.00
N ILE A 111 9.61 -5.86 23.38
CA ILE A 111 9.98 -4.49 23.78
C ILE A 111 8.75 -3.57 23.77
N PHE A 112 7.95 -3.62 22.70
CA PHE A 112 6.76 -2.80 22.56
C PHE A 112 5.64 -3.24 23.50
N ARG A 113 5.52 -4.55 23.77
CA ARG A 113 4.59 -5.08 24.77
C ARG A 113 4.91 -4.51 26.15
N ASN A 114 6.18 -4.49 26.52
CA ASN A 114 6.63 -4.00 27.82
C ASN A 114 6.40 -2.49 27.96
N LEU A 115 6.69 -1.71 26.92
CA LEU A 115 6.36 -0.28 26.87
C LEU A 115 4.86 -0.03 27.05
N HIS A 116 4.01 -0.80 26.36
CA HIS A 116 2.57 -0.67 26.47
C HIS A 116 2.05 -1.04 27.87
N ILE A 117 2.62 -2.06 28.51
CA ILE A 117 2.29 -2.45 29.89
C ILE A 117 2.64 -1.32 30.87
N GLU A 118 3.79 -0.66 30.68
CA GLU A 118 4.19 0.48 31.51
C GLU A 118 3.26 1.69 31.31
N ASP A 119 2.88 2.01 30.07
CA ASP A 119 1.89 3.05 29.78
C ASP A 119 0.53 2.77 30.45
N LEU A 120 0.08 1.51 30.46
CA LEU A 120 -1.16 1.12 31.13
C LEU A 120 -1.05 1.28 32.64
N LYS A 121 0.05 0.85 33.26
CA LYS A 121 0.29 1.06 34.68
C LYS A 121 0.32 2.54 35.05
N GLN A 122 0.91 3.39 34.21
CA GLN A 122 0.91 4.84 34.43
C GLN A 122 -0.51 5.41 34.37
N ARG A 123 -1.34 4.98 33.41
CA ARG A 123 -2.75 5.41 33.33
C ARG A 123 -3.57 4.94 34.52
N ASP A 124 -3.40 3.69 34.96
CA ASP A 124 -4.10 3.15 36.12
C ASP A 124 -3.66 3.82 37.44
N ASN A 125 -2.38 4.19 37.55
CA ASN A 125 -1.85 4.98 38.67
C ASN A 125 -2.41 6.42 38.68
N LEU A 126 -2.64 7.02 37.51
CA LEU A 126 -3.28 8.35 37.41
C LEU A 126 -4.77 8.31 37.78
N ILE A 127 -5.46 7.21 37.46
CA ILE A 127 -6.88 7.00 37.81
C ILE A 127 -7.04 6.76 39.32
N THR A 128 -6.13 6.01 39.95
CA THR A 128 -6.16 5.72 41.40
C THR A 128 -5.71 6.89 42.28
N THR A 129 -4.93 7.83 41.75
CA THR A 129 -4.49 9.05 42.46
C THR A 129 -5.41 10.25 42.29
N GLY A 130 -6.51 10.11 41.54
CA GLY A 130 -7.56 11.14 41.42
C GLY A 130 -7.13 12.42 40.71
N GLN A 131 -6.05 12.40 39.92
CA GLN A 131 -5.65 13.54 39.11
C GLN A 131 -6.32 13.47 37.72
N PRO A 132 -6.94 14.56 37.23
CA PRO A 132 -7.64 14.54 35.95
C PRO A 132 -6.64 14.39 34.79
N LEU A 133 -6.95 13.48 33.86
CA LEU A 133 -6.25 13.34 32.57
C LEU A 133 -6.46 14.62 31.74
N VAL A 134 -5.56 15.59 31.87
CA VAL A 134 -5.47 16.72 30.95
C VAL A 134 -4.80 16.20 29.67
N ILE A 135 -5.62 15.83 28.69
CA ILE A 135 -5.16 15.63 27.32
C ILE A 135 -5.00 17.03 26.72
N ASP A 136 -3.81 17.62 26.83
CA ASP A 136 -3.46 18.82 26.06
C ASP A 136 -3.29 18.44 24.59
N VAL A 137 -4.40 18.45 23.84
CA VAL A 137 -4.35 18.53 22.37
C VAL A 137 -4.06 19.99 22.00
N SER A 138 -2.83 20.43 22.20
CA SER A 138 -2.34 21.66 21.58
C SER A 138 -2.00 21.37 20.12
N MET A 139 -3.02 21.41 19.25
CA MET A 139 -2.79 21.64 17.83
C MET A 139 -2.32 23.09 17.66
N LYS A 140 -1.00 23.29 17.57
CA LYS A 140 -0.45 24.52 17.00
C LYS A 140 -0.61 24.43 15.48
N GLY A 141 -1.30 25.42 14.93
CA GLY A 141 -1.55 25.59 13.49
C GLY A 141 -0.35 26.08 12.70
#